data_AF-A0A5P6PFI4-F1
#
_entry.id   AF-A0A5P6PFI4-F1
#
_cell.length_a   1.000
_cell.length_b   1.000
_cell.length_c   1.000
_cell.angle_alpha   90.00
_cell.angle_beta   90.00
_cell.angle_gamma   90.00
#
_symmetry.space_group_name_H-M   'P 1'
#
loop_
_entity.id
_entity.type
_entity.pdbx_description
1 polymer ?
#
loop_
_entity_poly.entity_id
_entity_poly.type
_entity_poly.pdbx_seq_one_letter_code
_entity_poly.pdbx_strand_id
1 'polypeptide(L)' 'MLSPEELAAVDDFRFKHRMPTRAAAVRELLKFGLASAGIETNIGSSTGVKSSEFGVFGRGPEGHAPGKSESDAED' A
#
# COMPACT_ATOMS: atom_id res chain seq x y z
N MET A 1 -8.47 8.21 -10.24
CA MET A 1 -8.80 9.59 -9.81
C MET A 1 -10.25 9.56 -9.36
N LEU A 2 -10.58 10.15 -8.20
CA LEU A 2 -11.96 10.17 -7.69
C LEU A 2 -12.87 10.98 -8.62
N SER A 3 -14.11 10.54 -8.79
CA SER A 3 -15.16 11.31 -9.47
C SER A 3 -15.53 12.57 -8.67
N PRO A 4 -16.14 13.58 -9.29
CA PRO A 4 -16.62 14.76 -8.59
C PRO A 4 -17.62 14.43 -7.46
N GLU A 5 -18.48 13.42 -7.63
CA GLU A 5 -19.44 13.04 -6.59
C GLU A 5 -18.75 12.38 -5.40
N GLU A 6 -17.77 11.50 -5.65
CA GLU A 6 -16.97 10.88 -4.59
C GLU A 6 -16.20 11.95 -3.80
N LEU A 7 -15.71 12.98 -4.49
CA LEU A 7 -15.00 14.10 -3.89
C LEU A 7 -15.91 14.93 -2.96
N ALA A 8 -17.16 15.15 -3.37
CA ALA A 8 -18.18 15.82 -2.56
C ALA A 8 -18.54 15.01 -1.31
N ALA A 9 -18.68 13.68 -1.44
CA ALA A 9 -18.94 12.81 -0.29
C ALA A 9 -17.81 12.85 0.77
N VAL A 10 -16.56 12.91 0.32
CA VAL A 10 -15.39 13.08 1.22
C VAL A 10 -15.43 14.44 1.93
N ASP A 11 -15.81 15.51 1.23
CA ASP A 11 -15.93 16.85 1.82
C ASP A 11 -17.09 16.93 2.83
N ASP A 12 -18.24 16.31 2.54
CA ASP A 12 -19.37 16.22 3.48
C ASP A 12 -18.97 15.50 4.77
N PHE A 13 -18.26 14.38 4.65
CA PHE A 13 -17.71 13.66 5.80
C PHE A 13 -16.74 14.55 6.58
N ARG A 14 -15.83 15.26 5.89
CA ARG A 14 -14.89 16.20 6.51
C ARG A 14 -15.61 17.25 7.34
N PHE A 15 -16.66 17.86 6.81
CA PHE A 15 -17.41 18.90 7.52
C PHE A 15 -18.20 18.34 8.71
N LYS A 16 -18.85 17.18 8.56
CA LYS A 16 -19.56 16.50 9.66
C LYS A 16 -18.64 16.15 10.81
N HIS A 17 -17.44 15.67 10.52
CA HIS A 17 -16.44 15.28 11.52
C HIS A 17 -15.50 16.43 11.93
N ARG A 18 -15.76 17.67 11.48
CA ARG A 18 -14.95 18.87 11.75
C ARG A 18 -13.45 18.67 11.46
N MET A 19 -13.15 17.93 10.41
CA MET A 19 -11.77 17.62 10.03
C MET A 19 -11.13 18.81 9.29
N PRO A 20 -9.86 19.15 9.59
CA PRO A 20 -9.23 20.35 9.05
C PRO A 20 -8.89 20.25 7.57
N THR A 21 -8.55 19.06 7.06
CA THR A 21 -8.11 18.86 5.67
C THR A 21 -8.80 17.68 5.00
N ARG A 22 -8.93 17.72 3.67
CA ARG A 22 -9.47 16.60 2.89
C ARG A 22 -8.61 15.34 3.02
N ALA A 23 -7.29 15.49 3.09
CA ALA A 23 -6.39 14.38 3.31
C ALA A 23 -6.64 13.69 4.67
N ALA A 24 -6.97 14.44 5.73
CA ALA A 24 -7.33 13.86 7.02
C ALA A 24 -8.61 13.02 6.93
N ALA A 25 -9.62 13.52 6.22
CA ALA A 25 -10.86 12.78 5.96
C ALA A 25 -10.61 11.46 5.20
N VAL A 26 -9.79 11.49 4.15
CA VAL A 26 -9.43 10.28 3.40
C VAL A 26 -8.70 9.26 4.27
N ARG A 27 -7.77 9.71 5.12
CA ARG A 27 -7.05 8.82 6.05
C ARG A 27 -8.00 8.15 7.04
N GLU A 28 -8.97 8.88 7.58
CA GLU A 28 -9.92 8.32 8.54
C GLU A 28 -10.88 7.34 7.87
N LEU A 29 -11.38 7.66 6.67
CA LEU A 29 -12.20 6.75 5.87
C LEU A 29 -11.44 5.47 5.51
N LEU A 30 -10.15 5.59 5.15
CA LEU A 30 -9.30 4.44 4.89
C LEU A 30 -9.12 3.59 6.15
N LYS A 31 -8.82 4.23 7.30
CA LYS A 31 -8.67 3.52 8.58
C LYS A 31 -9.96 2.80 8.97
N PHE A 32 -11.11 3.44 8.81
CA PHE A 32 -12.43 2.86 9.06
C PHE A 32 -12.73 1.69 8.12
N GLY A 33 -12.46 1.84 6.83
CA GLY A 33 -12.64 0.78 5.84
C GLY A 33 -11.75 -0.42 6.09
N LEU A 34 -10.48 -0.21 6.45
CA LEU A 34 -9.55 -1.29 6.78
C LEU A 34 -9.97 -2.02 8.05
N ALA A 35 -10.36 -1.29 9.11
CA ALA A 35 -10.89 -1.89 10.32
C ALA A 35 -12.18 -2.68 10.06
N SER A 36 -13.09 -2.16 9.23
CA SER A 36 -14.33 -2.84 8.82
C SER A 36 -14.07 -4.10 8.00
N ALA A 37 -12.98 -4.15 7.24
CA ALA A 37 -12.57 -5.33 6.48
C ALA A 37 -11.82 -6.37 7.34
N GLY A 38 -11.65 -6.11 8.64
CA GLY A 38 -10.85 -6.96 9.53
C GLY A 38 -9.34 -6.89 9.25
N ILE A 39 -8.89 -5.86 8.52
CA ILE A 39 -7.48 -5.64 8.22
C ILE A 39 -6.89 -4.84 9.38
N GLU A 40 -6.11 -5.52 10.22
CA GLU A 40 -5.40 -4.88 11.32
C GLU A 40 -4.37 -3.89 10.78
N THR A 41 -4.66 -2.61 10.94
CA THR A 41 -3.72 -1.52 10.65
C THR A 41 -2.74 -1.41 11.81
N ASN A 42 -1.75 -2.29 11.86
CA ASN A 42 -0.62 -2.21 12.78
C ASN A 42 0.24 -0.97 12.47
N ILE A 43 -0.29 0.24 12.75
CA ILE A 43 0.41 1.54 12.57
C ILE A 43 1.57 1.69 13.59
N GLY A 44 1.72 0.76 14.54
CA GLY A 44 2.74 0.81 15.60
C GLY A 44 3.63 -0.42 15.76
N SER A 45 3.43 -1.53 15.03
CA SER A 45 4.24 -2.76 15.23
C SER A 45 4.80 -3.27 13.92
N SER A 46 6.13 -3.17 13.82
CA SER A 46 7.03 -3.88 12.91
C SER A 46 6.65 -3.96 11.42
N THR A 47 7.27 -3.07 10.65
CA THR A 47 8.10 -3.39 9.47
C THR A 47 7.45 -4.15 8.31
N GLY A 48 7.35 -3.45 7.18
CA GLY A 48 6.80 -3.91 5.92
C GLY A 48 7.24 -5.31 5.48
N VAL A 49 6.25 -6.08 5.06
CA VAL A 49 6.43 -7.25 4.20
C VAL A 49 7.13 -6.76 2.93
N LYS A 50 8.23 -7.42 2.54
CA LYS A 50 8.94 -7.05 1.31
C LYS A 50 7.99 -7.25 0.13
N SER A 51 7.90 -6.27 -0.76
CA SER A 51 7.04 -6.36 -1.95
C SER A 51 7.36 -7.57 -2.85
N SER A 52 8.57 -8.14 -2.73
CA SER A 52 8.98 -9.40 -3.36
C SER A 52 8.21 -10.64 -2.88
N GLU A 53 7.59 -10.58 -1.71
CA GLU A 53 6.87 -11.69 -1.06
C GLU A 53 5.40 -11.74 -1.49
N PHE A 54 4.89 -10.66 -2.09
CA PHE A 54 3.56 -10.58 -2.72
C PHE A 54 3.56 -11.01 -4.21
N GLY A 55 4.65 -11.64 -4.68
CA GLY A 55 4.75 -12.13 -6.06
C GLY A 55 3.73 -13.24 -6.35
N VAL A 56 2.97 -13.08 -7.44
CA VAL A 56 2.02 -14.09 -7.96
C VAL A 56 2.74 -15.35 -8.45
N PHE A 57 4.06 -15.29 -8.61
CA PHE A 57 4.91 -16.43 -8.88
C PHE A 57 5.62 -16.80 -7.58
N GLY A 58 5.37 -18.01 -7.07
CA GLY A 58 6.08 -18.57 -5.92
C GLY A 58 7.56 -18.69 -6.23
N ARG A 59 8.31 -17.62 -5.96
CA ARG A 59 9.76 -17.58 -6.10
C ARG A 59 10.31 -17.85 -4.70
N GLY A 60 10.89 -19.04 -4.53
CA GLY A 60 11.54 -19.46 -3.29
C GLY A 60 12.69 -18.52 -2.88
N PRO A 61 13.33 -18.78 -1.73
CA PRO A 61 14.33 -17.89 -1.11
C PRO A 61 15.53 -17.52 -2.01
N GLU A 62 15.71 -18.21 -3.13
CA GLU A 62 16.72 -18.00 -4.18
C GLU A 62 16.33 -16.91 -5.22
N GLY A 63 15.50 -15.95 -4.83
CA GLY A 63 15.06 -14.87 -5.71
C GLY A 63 16.18 -13.89 -6.06
N HIS A 64 16.75 -14.05 -7.25
CA HIS A 64 17.85 -13.27 -7.86
C HIS A 64 19.25 -13.50 -7.26
N ALA A 65 19.91 -14.57 -7.72
CA ALA A 65 21.30 -14.41 -8.12
C ALA A 65 21.32 -13.66 -9.47
N PRO A 66 21.94 -12.48 -9.60
CA PRO A 66 22.37 -12.04 -10.93
C PRO A 66 23.38 -13.09 -11.38
N GLY A 67 22.98 -13.96 -12.32
CA GLY A 67 23.91 -14.81 -13.03
C GLY A 67 24.99 -13.90 -13.58
N LYS A 68 26.19 -13.98 -13.02
CA LYS A 68 27.38 -13.43 -13.63
C LYS A 68 27.41 -14.03 -15.03
N SER A 69 27.17 -13.20 -16.02
CA SER A 69 27.40 -13.53 -17.42
C SER A 69 28.86 -13.94 -17.53
N GLU A 70 29.10 -15.24 -17.73
CA GLU A 70 30.34 -15.74 -18.30
C GLU A 70 30.46 -15.14 -19.70
N SER A 71 31.15 -14.00 -19.76
CA SER A 71 31.69 -13.43 -20.98
C SER A 71 33.02 -12.80 -20.63
N ASP A 72 34.02 -13.64 -20.37
CA ASP A 72 35.40 -13.27 -20.66
C ASP A 72 35.94 -14.32 -21.63
N ALA A 73 36.29 -13.80 -22.81
CA ALA A 73 36.64 -14.53 -24.01
C ALA A 73 38.07 -15.10 -23.92
N GLU A 74 38.20 -16.29 -24.52
CA GLU A 74 39.27 -16.80 -25.40
C GLU A 74 40.73 -16.32 -25.23
N ASP A 75 41.59 -17.35 -25.14
CA ASP A 75 43.05 -17.51 -25.40
C ASP A 75 43.88 -16.30 -25.91
#